data_AF-S9UKZ6-F1
#
_entry.id   AF-S9UKZ6-F1
#
_cell.length_a   1.000
_cell.length_b   1.000
_cell.length_c   1.000
_cell.angle_alpha   90.00
_cell.angle_beta   90.00
_cell.angle_gamma   90.00
#
_symmetry.space_group_name_H-M   'P 1'
#
loop_
_entity.id
_entity.type
_entity.pdbx_description
1 polymer ?
#
loop_
_entity_poly.entity_id
_entity_poly.type
_entity_poly.pdbx_seq_one_letter_code
_entity_poly.pdbx_strand_id
1 'polypeptide(L)'
;MSNPNNEPVVGDENSNKNSEAEQVANTAAKGDEKPPLSMGVLVFTVLNVCGFVFCAAGISIGMMEKKGSTACYSIWGYKPKCLETWFRHIDWDEWGPGKVVCAKGNSLMEGAQTFSVMSIIGGLLTSATAFLELFHYAELAVVAAIMSFINMVAVLVVWSTMLAMYWANLCGQGVFADDYRIGAGLILFITAWCCQFVANATIVVTIALGHAK
;
A
#
# COMPACT_ATOMS: atom_id res chain seq x y z
N MET A 1 -24.70 -11.63 -81.67
CA MET A 1 -24.26 -10.31 -82.18
C MET A 1 -23.66 -9.55 -81.01
N SER A 2 -22.35 -9.33 -81.13
CA SER A 2 -21.44 -8.78 -80.14
C SER A 2 -21.59 -7.27 -80.05
N ASN A 3 -21.46 -6.68 -78.86
CA ASN A 3 -20.98 -5.30 -78.73
C ASN A 3 -20.06 -5.19 -77.49
N PRO A 4 -18.92 -4.48 -77.58
CA PRO A 4 -17.84 -4.46 -76.60
C PRO A 4 -17.89 -3.22 -75.70
N ASN A 5 -17.19 -3.26 -74.57
CA ASN A 5 -16.18 -2.27 -74.13
C ASN A 5 -15.93 -2.39 -72.63
N ASN A 6 -14.72 -2.86 -72.31
CA ASN A 6 -14.04 -2.61 -71.05
C ASN A 6 -13.61 -1.14 -70.99
N GLU A 7 -13.71 -0.51 -69.82
CA GLU A 7 -12.62 0.28 -69.20
C GLU A 7 -12.91 0.48 -67.69
N PRO A 8 -11.88 0.77 -66.86
CA PRO A 8 -11.84 0.43 -65.44
C PRO A 8 -12.41 1.53 -64.52
N VAL A 9 -12.95 1.10 -63.38
CA VAL A 9 -13.34 1.97 -62.26
C VAL A 9 -12.07 2.50 -61.58
N VAL A 10 -11.78 3.79 -61.80
CA VAL A 10 -10.80 4.58 -61.04
C VAL A 10 -11.38 4.83 -59.65
N GLY A 11 -10.62 4.48 -58.61
CA GLY A 11 -11.02 4.63 -57.22
C GLY A 11 -11.05 6.10 -56.77
N ASP A 12 -12.19 6.51 -56.22
CA ASP A 12 -12.33 7.80 -55.53
C ASP A 12 -11.76 7.70 -54.10
N GLU A 13 -10.47 7.98 -54.00
CA GLU A 13 -9.68 8.11 -52.75
C GLU A 13 -10.02 9.39 -51.95
N ASN A 14 -11.13 10.06 -52.26
CA ASN A 14 -11.44 11.41 -51.77
C ASN A 14 -12.59 11.49 -50.74
N SER A 15 -13.20 10.37 -50.38
CA SER A 15 -14.27 10.34 -49.34
C SER A 15 -13.72 10.26 -47.91
N ASN A 16 -12.45 9.89 -47.72
CA ASN A 16 -11.89 9.64 -46.39
C ASN A 16 -11.40 10.90 -45.66
N LYS A 17 -10.97 11.96 -46.37
CA LYS A 17 -10.38 13.15 -45.73
C LYS A 17 -11.40 14.07 -45.05
N ASN A 18 -12.66 14.07 -45.52
CA ASN A 18 -13.71 14.90 -44.90
C ASN A 18 -14.26 14.27 -43.62
N SER A 19 -14.08 12.96 -43.42
CA SER A 19 -14.52 12.26 -42.20
C SER A 19 -13.55 12.47 -41.03
N GLU A 20 -12.24 12.55 -41.30
CA GLU A 20 -11.21 12.77 -40.27
C GLU A 20 -11.21 14.21 -39.74
N ALA A 21 -11.41 15.23 -40.59
CA ALA A 21 -11.45 16.62 -40.14
C ALA A 21 -12.70 16.91 -39.27
N GLU A 22 -13.83 16.27 -39.58
CA GLU A 22 -15.08 16.39 -38.82
C GLU A 22 -15.07 15.54 -37.54
N GLN A 23 -14.37 14.41 -37.51
CA GLN A 23 -14.10 13.64 -36.28
C GLN A 23 -13.14 14.36 -35.33
N VAL A 24 -12.09 15.02 -35.84
CA VAL A 24 -11.14 15.75 -35.00
C VAL A 24 -11.79 17.03 -34.42
N ALA A 25 -12.66 17.70 -35.18
CA ALA A 25 -13.43 18.85 -34.68
C ALA A 25 -14.50 18.45 -33.64
N ASN A 26 -15.18 17.31 -33.83
CA ASN A 26 -16.14 16.79 -32.84
C ASN A 26 -15.46 16.21 -31.58
N THR A 27 -14.19 15.81 -31.68
CA THR A 27 -13.39 15.38 -30.51
C THR A 27 -12.83 16.58 -29.75
N ALA A 28 -12.56 17.71 -30.42
CA ALA A 28 -12.06 18.94 -29.78
C ALA A 28 -13.17 19.81 -29.16
N ALA A 29 -14.42 19.69 -29.62
CA ALA A 29 -15.57 20.45 -29.10
C ALA A 29 -16.29 19.77 -27.92
N LYS A 30 -15.83 18.60 -27.49
CA LYS A 30 -16.32 17.93 -26.28
C LYS A 30 -15.34 18.20 -25.14
N GLY A 31 -15.36 19.44 -24.65
CA GLY A 31 -14.65 19.83 -23.43
C GLY A 31 -14.99 18.88 -22.29
N ASP A 32 -13.96 18.27 -21.73
CA ASP A 32 -13.83 17.76 -20.36
C ASP A 32 -15.12 17.33 -19.63
N GLU A 33 -15.75 16.26 -20.11
CA GLU A 33 -16.42 15.32 -19.20
C GLU A 33 -15.65 14.01 -19.25
N LYS A 34 -14.56 13.96 -18.47
CA LYS A 34 -14.06 12.67 -17.96
C LYS A 34 -15.28 11.90 -17.44
N PRO A 35 -15.46 10.61 -17.78
CA PRO A 35 -16.47 9.80 -17.10
C PRO A 35 -16.25 10.02 -15.60
N PRO A 36 -17.30 10.25 -14.79
CA PRO A 36 -17.11 10.59 -13.39
C PRO A 36 -16.41 9.41 -12.76
N LEU A 37 -15.08 9.50 -12.63
CA LEU A 37 -14.31 8.67 -11.73
C LEU A 37 -15.07 8.79 -10.43
N SER A 38 -15.66 7.70 -9.97
CA SER A 38 -16.39 7.70 -8.71
C SER A 38 -15.42 8.26 -7.69
N MET A 39 -15.68 9.48 -7.22
CA MET A 39 -14.73 10.24 -6.41
C MET A 39 -14.28 9.43 -5.19
N GLY A 40 -15.16 8.54 -4.70
CA GLY A 40 -14.87 7.57 -3.65
C GLY A 40 -13.81 6.53 -4.05
N VAL A 41 -13.86 5.97 -5.27
CA VAL A 41 -12.87 5.00 -5.78
C VAL A 41 -11.52 5.69 -5.98
N LEU A 42 -11.50 6.91 -6.53
CA LEU A 42 -10.26 7.68 -6.67
C LEU A 42 -9.58 7.91 -5.31
N VAL A 43 -10.35 8.40 -4.32
CA VAL A 43 -9.85 8.64 -2.96
C VAL A 43 -9.39 7.34 -2.30
N PHE A 44 -10.13 6.25 -2.47
CA PHE A 44 -9.75 4.92 -2.00
C PHE A 44 -8.40 4.47 -2.59
N THR A 45 -8.22 4.57 -3.91
CA THR A 45 -6.97 4.17 -4.57
C THR A 45 -5.78 5.00 -4.09
N VAL A 46 -5.92 6.33 -4.03
CA VAL A 46 -4.84 7.22 -3.57
C VAL A 46 -4.44 6.92 -2.13
N LEU A 47 -5.41 6.76 -1.23
CA LEU A 47 -5.13 6.47 0.19
C LEU A 47 -4.49 5.09 0.38
N ASN A 48 -4.90 4.07 -0.37
CA ASN A 48 -4.27 2.74 -0.31
C ASN A 48 -2.81 2.80 -0.81
N VAL A 49 -2.54 3.51 -1.89
CA VAL A 49 -1.18 3.69 -2.41
C VAL A 49 -0.32 4.46 -1.41
N CYS A 50 -0.82 5.55 -0.82
CA CYS A 50 -0.12 6.27 0.24
C CYS A 50 0.17 5.36 1.44
N GLY A 51 -0.81 4.59 1.91
CA GLY A 51 -0.63 3.61 2.98
C GLY A 51 0.41 2.56 2.65
N PHE A 52 0.42 2.04 1.42
CA PHE A 52 1.42 1.09 0.95
C PHE A 52 2.83 1.69 0.98
N VAL A 53 3.02 2.91 0.46
CA VAL A 53 4.31 3.60 0.48
C VAL A 53 4.79 3.84 1.91
N PHE A 54 3.89 4.23 2.82
CA PHE A 54 4.24 4.40 4.23
C PHE A 54 4.61 3.08 4.92
N CYS A 55 3.94 1.97 4.61
CA CYS A 55 4.35 0.65 5.09
C CYS A 55 5.75 0.28 4.56
N ALA A 56 6.00 0.44 3.26
CA ALA A 56 7.31 0.14 2.66
C ALA A 56 8.43 1.01 3.27
N ALA A 57 8.18 2.31 3.46
CA ALA A 57 9.10 3.22 4.14
C ALA A 57 9.29 2.82 5.62
N GLY A 58 8.20 2.51 6.33
CA GLY A 58 8.23 2.11 7.74
C GLY A 58 9.03 0.83 7.99
N ILE A 59 9.04 -0.11 7.05
CA ILE A 59 9.83 -1.36 7.14
C ILE A 59 11.32 -1.12 6.97
N SER A 60 11.69 -0.20 6.08
CA SER A 60 13.10 0.13 5.81
C SER A 60 13.73 1.01 6.90
N ILE A 61 12.90 1.83 7.57
CA ILE A 61 13.31 2.74 8.64
C ILE A 61 13.32 2.02 10.00
N GLY A 62 14.15 2.52 10.94
CA GLY A 62 14.14 2.05 12.33
C GLY A 62 12.81 2.37 13.04
N MET A 63 12.26 1.40 13.74
CA MET A 63 11.02 1.55 14.51
C MET A 63 11.23 2.09 15.91
N MET A 64 12.40 1.85 16.51
CA MET A 64 12.75 2.36 17.83
C MET A 64 14.16 2.90 17.80
N GLU A 65 14.37 4.11 18.30
CA GLU A 65 15.66 4.80 18.30
C GLU A 65 16.24 4.84 19.70
N LYS A 66 17.53 4.53 19.87
CA LYS A 66 18.17 4.57 21.18
C LYS A 66 18.40 6.02 21.62
N LYS A 67 18.03 6.38 22.84
CA LYS A 67 18.29 7.72 23.40
C LYS A 67 19.81 7.95 23.50
N GLY A 68 20.31 9.03 22.89
CA GLY A 68 21.72 9.42 22.96
C GLY A 68 22.68 8.62 22.06
N SER A 69 22.16 7.82 21.12
CA SER A 69 22.96 7.07 20.15
C SER A 69 22.31 7.13 18.76
N THR A 70 23.09 6.89 17.69
CA THR A 70 22.56 6.74 16.33
C THR A 70 22.00 5.35 16.05
N ALA A 71 21.99 4.48 17.05
CA ALA A 71 21.51 3.11 16.94
C ALA A 71 19.97 3.04 16.98
N CYS A 72 19.40 2.09 16.26
CA CYS A 72 17.97 1.80 16.31
C CYS A 72 17.68 0.33 16.12
N TYR A 73 16.49 -0.05 16.55
CA TYR A 73 15.86 -1.32 16.23
C TYR A 73 14.88 -1.14 15.08
N SER A 74 15.00 -2.02 14.09
CA SER A 74 14.02 -2.25 13.04
C SER A 74 13.34 -3.59 13.27
N ILE A 75 12.25 -3.86 12.55
CA ILE A 75 11.56 -5.17 12.54
C ILE A 75 12.55 -6.32 12.25
N TRP A 76 13.57 -6.05 11.44
CA TRP A 76 14.55 -7.04 11.00
C TRP A 76 15.70 -7.28 11.97
N GLY A 77 15.94 -6.37 12.92
CA GLY A 77 17.09 -6.48 13.81
C GLY A 77 17.61 -5.16 14.35
N TYR A 78 18.77 -5.24 14.97
CA TYR A 78 19.48 -4.09 15.52
C TYR A 78 20.35 -3.44 14.45
N LYS A 79 20.27 -2.11 14.33
CA LYS A 79 21.16 -1.30 13.52
C LYS A 79 22.05 -0.42 14.41
N PRO A 80 23.39 -0.48 14.25
CA PRO A 80 24.29 0.43 14.95
C PRO A 80 24.16 1.88 14.46
N LYS A 81 23.76 2.08 13.19
CA LYS A 81 23.37 3.38 12.64
C LYS A 81 22.05 3.25 11.88
N CYS A 82 21.07 4.11 12.16
CA CYS A 82 19.75 4.02 11.52
C CYS A 82 19.72 4.22 10.02
N LEU A 83 20.71 4.94 9.49
CA LEU A 83 20.86 5.19 8.06
C LEU A 83 21.61 4.07 7.33
N GLU A 84 22.22 3.12 8.03
CA GLU A 84 22.93 2.01 7.37
C GLU A 84 21.95 0.92 6.91
N THR A 85 22.29 0.28 5.79
CA THR A 85 21.48 -0.78 5.17
C THR A 85 21.67 -2.15 5.82
N TRP A 86 22.72 -2.32 6.65
CA TRP A 86 23.04 -3.59 7.30
C TRP A 86 22.35 -3.71 8.66
N PHE A 87 21.73 -4.87 8.86
CA PHE A 87 21.05 -5.24 10.09
C PHE A 87 21.87 -6.34 10.78
N ARG A 88 22.06 -6.21 12.08
CA ARG A 88 22.58 -7.29 12.90
C ARG A 88 21.39 -8.07 13.44
N HIS A 89 21.34 -9.37 13.13
CA HIS A 89 20.35 -10.26 13.72
C HIS A 89 20.52 -10.25 15.24
N ILE A 90 19.40 -10.26 15.96
CA ILE A 90 19.40 -10.30 17.42
C ILE A 90 19.09 -11.73 17.80
N ASP A 91 20.08 -12.41 18.37
CA ASP A 91 19.84 -13.71 18.98
C ASP A 91 19.19 -13.46 20.35
N TRP A 92 17.86 -13.65 20.39
CA TRP A 92 17.06 -13.53 21.62
C TRP A 92 17.40 -14.60 22.67
N ASP A 93 18.17 -15.62 22.28
CA ASP A 93 18.69 -16.66 23.17
C ASP A 93 19.85 -16.15 24.06
N GLU A 94 20.55 -15.08 23.65
CA GLU A 94 21.62 -14.45 24.43
C GLU A 94 21.25 -13.06 24.95
N TRP A 95 19.98 -12.68 24.83
CA TRP A 95 19.54 -11.32 25.11
C TRP A 95 19.21 -11.13 26.60
N GLY A 96 20.18 -10.57 27.33
CA GLY A 96 20.04 -10.10 28.70
C GLY A 96 21.17 -10.56 29.64
N PRO A 97 21.33 -9.92 30.82
CA PRO A 97 22.30 -10.34 31.82
C PRO A 97 21.90 -11.72 32.37
N GLY A 98 22.50 -12.77 31.82
CA GLY A 98 22.33 -14.14 32.29
C GLY A 98 21.89 -15.19 31.26
N LYS A 99 21.84 -14.87 29.95
CA LYS A 99 21.43 -15.83 28.90
C LYS A 99 20.08 -16.49 29.19
N VAL A 100 19.10 -15.68 29.63
CA VAL A 100 17.73 -16.18 29.84
C VAL A 100 17.06 -16.19 28.48
N VAL A 101 16.79 -17.39 27.95
CA VAL A 101 16.13 -17.60 26.65
C VAL A 101 14.84 -16.80 26.59
N CYS A 102 14.80 -15.79 25.72
CA CYS A 102 13.68 -14.86 25.64
C CYS A 102 12.62 -15.30 24.62
N ALA A 103 11.95 -16.42 24.91
CA ALA A 103 10.95 -17.01 24.00
C ALA A 103 9.81 -16.02 23.63
N LYS A 104 9.43 -15.14 24.57
CA LYS A 104 8.40 -14.12 24.33
C LYS A 104 8.88 -13.04 23.35
N GLY A 105 10.11 -12.55 23.49
CA GLY A 105 10.67 -11.55 22.57
C GLY A 105 10.82 -12.10 21.16
N ASN A 106 11.33 -13.33 21.04
CA ASN A 106 11.51 -13.98 19.75
C ASN A 106 10.17 -14.16 19.01
N SER A 107 9.15 -14.70 19.69
CA SER A 107 7.82 -14.91 19.08
C SER A 107 7.14 -13.62 18.64
N LEU A 108 7.25 -12.53 19.42
CA LEU A 108 6.70 -11.23 19.02
C LEU A 108 7.44 -10.65 17.81
N MET A 109 8.77 -10.78 17.75
CA MET A 109 9.56 -10.26 16.64
C MET A 109 9.36 -11.07 15.35
N GLU A 110 9.32 -12.39 15.43
CA GLU A 110 9.01 -13.29 14.31
C GLU A 110 7.60 -13.03 13.77
N GLY A 111 6.62 -12.82 14.67
CA GLY A 111 5.28 -12.40 14.29
C GLY A 111 5.30 -11.09 13.52
N ALA A 112 5.93 -10.05 14.07
CA ALA A 112 6.00 -8.75 13.41
C ALA A 112 6.72 -8.81 12.05
N GLN A 113 7.78 -9.60 11.91
CA GLN A 113 8.46 -9.83 10.63
C GLN A 113 7.51 -10.45 9.61
N THR A 114 6.85 -11.55 9.97
CA THR A 114 5.92 -12.26 9.08
C THR A 114 4.76 -11.37 8.64
N PHE A 115 4.12 -10.69 9.59
CA PHE A 115 3.00 -9.79 9.29
C PHE A 115 3.44 -8.54 8.51
N SER A 116 4.69 -8.08 8.66
CA SER A 116 5.21 -6.97 7.85
C SER A 116 5.36 -7.35 6.39
N VAL A 117 5.87 -8.55 6.09
CA VAL A 117 5.96 -9.07 4.71
C VAL A 117 4.56 -9.25 4.13
N MET A 118 3.64 -9.82 4.90
CA MET A 118 2.24 -9.95 4.48
C MET A 118 1.60 -8.58 4.19
N SER A 119 1.95 -7.55 4.96
CA SER A 119 1.43 -6.19 4.74
C SER A 119 1.99 -5.54 3.45
N ILE A 120 3.22 -5.88 3.05
CA ILE A 120 3.77 -5.44 1.75
C ILE A 120 3.01 -6.13 0.61
N ILE A 121 2.91 -7.46 0.67
CA ILE A 121 2.27 -8.25 -0.38
C ILE A 121 0.78 -7.87 -0.49
N GLY A 122 0.08 -7.80 0.64
CA GLY A 122 -1.30 -7.37 0.72
C GLY A 122 -1.48 -5.93 0.23
N GLY A 123 -0.57 -5.02 0.55
CA GLY A 123 -0.61 -3.63 0.07
C GLY A 123 -0.37 -3.51 -1.44
N LEU A 124 0.54 -4.31 -2.01
CA LEU A 124 0.76 -4.39 -3.47
C LEU A 124 -0.47 -4.92 -4.19
N LEU A 125 -1.03 -6.04 -3.72
CA LEU A 125 -2.23 -6.63 -4.31
C LEU A 125 -3.42 -5.66 -4.23
N THR A 126 -3.64 -5.06 -3.06
CA THR A 126 -4.72 -4.06 -2.87
C THR A 126 -4.54 -2.85 -3.78
N SER A 127 -3.31 -2.34 -3.91
CA SER A 127 -3.03 -1.20 -4.80
C SER A 127 -3.25 -1.58 -6.25
N ALA A 128 -2.77 -2.75 -6.68
CA ALA A 128 -2.94 -3.25 -8.04
C ALA A 128 -4.43 -3.44 -8.39
N THR A 129 -5.23 -4.02 -7.50
CA THR A 129 -6.69 -4.15 -7.72
C THR A 129 -7.37 -2.79 -7.77
N ALA A 130 -7.00 -1.86 -6.89
CA ALA A 130 -7.55 -0.50 -6.90
C ALA A 130 -7.16 0.31 -8.16
N PHE A 131 -5.98 0.04 -8.75
CA PHE A 131 -5.61 0.59 -10.06
C PHE A 131 -6.41 -0.04 -11.20
N LEU A 132 -6.62 -1.36 -11.18
CA LEU A 132 -7.41 -2.06 -12.21
C LEU A 132 -8.86 -1.58 -12.25
N GLU A 133 -9.46 -1.28 -11.10
CA GLU A 133 -10.78 -0.66 -10.98
C GLU A 133 -10.82 0.74 -11.58
N LEU A 134 -9.76 1.54 -11.39
CA LEU A 134 -9.68 2.90 -11.92
C LEU A 134 -9.76 2.92 -13.46
N PHE A 135 -9.25 1.88 -14.11
CA PHE A 135 -9.27 1.72 -15.57
C PHE A 135 -10.54 0.99 -16.10
N HIS A 136 -11.54 0.74 -15.25
CA HIS A 136 -12.79 0.04 -15.62
C HIS A 136 -12.58 -1.36 -16.24
N TYR A 137 -11.45 -2.02 -16.00
CA TYR A 137 -11.21 -3.34 -16.59
C TYR A 137 -12.09 -4.44 -15.98
N ALA A 138 -12.53 -4.30 -14.71
CA ALA A 138 -13.50 -5.18 -14.07
C ALA A 138 -14.05 -4.59 -12.76
N GLU A 139 -15.28 -4.97 -12.39
CA GLU A 139 -15.91 -4.62 -11.10
C GLU A 139 -15.32 -5.43 -9.94
N LEU A 140 -14.08 -5.13 -9.55
CA LEU A 140 -13.41 -5.77 -8.40
C LEU A 140 -13.53 -4.98 -7.10
N ALA A 141 -14.32 -3.90 -7.04
CA ALA A 141 -14.38 -2.98 -5.89
C ALA A 141 -14.58 -3.69 -4.54
N VAL A 142 -15.44 -4.71 -4.52
CA VAL A 142 -15.69 -5.52 -3.33
C VAL A 142 -14.47 -6.36 -2.95
N VAL A 143 -13.77 -6.93 -3.93
CA VAL A 143 -12.57 -7.74 -3.71
C VAL A 143 -11.42 -6.86 -3.21
N ALA A 144 -11.21 -5.68 -3.81
CA ALA A 144 -10.21 -4.74 -3.33
C ALA A 144 -10.51 -4.23 -1.92
N ALA A 145 -11.79 -3.99 -1.59
CA ALA A 145 -12.20 -3.61 -0.24
C ALA A 145 -11.91 -4.72 0.79
N ILE A 146 -12.23 -5.98 0.47
CA ILE A 146 -11.92 -7.12 1.34
C ILE A 146 -10.40 -7.26 1.53
N MET A 147 -9.64 -7.16 0.44
CA MET A 147 -8.19 -7.27 0.49
C MET A 147 -7.56 -6.13 1.30
N SER A 148 -8.08 -4.90 1.15
CA SER A 148 -7.67 -3.74 1.94
C SER A 148 -7.97 -3.94 3.42
N PHE A 149 -9.11 -4.54 3.77
CA PHE A 149 -9.44 -4.85 5.16
C PHE A 149 -8.49 -5.90 5.76
N ILE A 150 -8.19 -6.97 5.03
CA ILE A 150 -7.21 -7.99 5.46
C ILE A 150 -5.84 -7.33 5.66
N ASN A 151 -5.41 -6.47 4.73
CA ASN A 151 -4.16 -5.75 4.83
C ASN A 151 -4.15 -4.80 6.04
N MET A 152 -5.25 -4.11 6.32
CA MET A 152 -5.40 -3.23 7.48
C MET A 152 -5.22 -3.98 8.80
N VAL A 153 -5.76 -5.20 8.90
CA VAL A 153 -5.55 -6.07 10.06
C VAL A 153 -4.08 -6.49 10.17
N ALA A 154 -3.43 -6.87 9.07
CA ALA A 154 -2.01 -7.22 9.07
C ALA A 154 -1.13 -6.05 9.56
N VAL A 155 -1.36 -4.84 9.05
CA VAL A 155 -0.66 -3.62 9.46
C VAL A 155 -0.89 -3.33 10.95
N LEU A 156 -2.12 -3.54 11.45
CA LEU A 156 -2.44 -3.40 12.87
C LEU A 156 -1.60 -4.32 13.75
N VAL A 157 -1.46 -5.59 13.36
CA VAL A 157 -0.66 -6.57 14.10
C VAL A 157 0.81 -6.13 14.15
N VAL A 158 1.37 -5.60 13.06
CA VAL A 158 2.78 -5.16 13.02
C VAL A 158 3.07 -4.05 14.03
N TRP A 159 2.31 -2.95 13.99
CA TRP A 159 2.62 -1.83 14.89
C TRP A 159 2.20 -2.12 16.34
N SER A 160 1.14 -2.89 16.56
CA SER A 160 0.68 -3.25 17.92
C SER A 160 1.65 -4.21 18.62
N THR A 161 2.23 -5.19 17.90
CA THR A 161 3.26 -6.08 18.46
C THR A 161 4.54 -5.33 18.80
N MET A 162 4.93 -4.36 17.97
CA MET A 162 6.08 -3.49 18.24
C MET A 162 5.83 -2.56 19.43
N LEU A 163 4.62 -2.01 19.56
CA LEU A 163 4.22 -1.22 20.72
C LEU A 163 4.18 -2.08 21.99
N ALA A 164 3.69 -3.32 21.88
CA ALA A 164 3.70 -4.26 22.99
C ALA A 164 5.15 -4.58 23.43
N MET A 165 6.10 -4.73 22.50
CA MET A 165 7.52 -4.88 22.85
C MET A 165 8.09 -3.64 23.55
N TYR A 166 7.65 -2.44 23.15
CA TYR A 166 8.12 -1.20 23.76
C TYR A 166 7.70 -1.06 25.24
N TRP A 167 6.48 -1.49 25.59
CA TRP A 167 5.93 -1.38 26.95
C TRP A 167 6.07 -2.64 27.80
N ALA A 168 6.33 -3.80 27.19
CA ALA A 168 6.47 -5.05 27.93
C ALA A 168 7.86 -5.17 28.57
N ASN A 169 7.87 -5.75 29.78
CA ASN A 169 9.11 -6.25 30.39
C ASN A 169 9.52 -7.54 29.67
N LEU A 170 10.64 -7.47 28.95
CA LEU A 170 11.20 -8.61 28.24
C LEU A 170 12.38 -9.15 29.06
N CYS A 171 12.23 -10.39 29.52
CA CYS A 171 13.33 -11.19 30.09
C CYS A 171 14.07 -10.57 31.28
N GLY A 172 13.30 -9.94 32.18
CA GLY A 172 13.81 -9.44 33.46
C GLY A 172 14.61 -8.13 33.35
N GLN A 173 14.86 -7.61 32.14
CA GLN A 173 15.29 -6.24 31.93
C GLN A 173 14.08 -5.32 31.75
N GLY A 174 14.16 -4.16 32.42
CA GLY A 174 13.13 -3.14 32.41
C GLY A 174 12.83 -2.62 31.01
N VAL A 175 11.59 -2.14 30.90
CA VAL A 175 10.94 -1.46 29.76
C VAL A 175 11.91 -0.84 28.75
N PHE A 176 11.83 -1.26 27.48
CA PHE A 176 12.51 -0.60 26.36
C PHE A 176 12.24 0.91 26.31
N ALA A 177 11.13 1.38 26.90
CA ALA A 177 10.75 2.79 27.01
C ALA A 177 11.77 3.69 27.73
N ASP A 178 12.58 3.16 28.63
CA ASP A 178 13.58 3.97 29.34
C ASP A 178 14.77 4.30 28.44
N ASP A 179 15.25 3.34 27.66
CA ASP A 179 16.44 3.48 26.81
C ASP A 179 16.14 3.87 25.36
N TYR A 180 14.90 3.65 24.89
CA TYR A 180 14.50 3.85 23.49
C TYR A 180 13.37 4.86 23.36
N ARG A 181 13.31 5.56 22.23
CA ARG A 181 12.21 6.42 21.79
C ARG A 181 11.50 5.73 20.64
N ILE A 182 10.21 6.05 20.49
CA ILE A 182 9.44 5.69 19.31
C ILE A 182 10.10 6.31 18.08
N GLY A 183 10.54 5.47 17.15
CA GLY A 183 11.18 5.89 15.91
C GLY A 183 10.17 6.23 14.81
N ALA A 184 10.65 6.89 13.76
CA ALA A 184 9.82 7.29 12.64
C ALA A 184 9.14 6.09 11.93
N GLY A 185 9.78 4.92 11.91
CA GLY A 185 9.22 3.72 11.29
C GLY A 185 7.89 3.29 11.93
N LEU A 186 7.78 3.33 13.26
CA LEU A 186 6.54 2.97 13.95
C LEU A 186 5.43 3.99 13.67
N ILE A 187 5.77 5.28 13.65
CA ILE A 187 4.82 6.36 13.34
C ILE A 187 4.29 6.19 11.91
N LEU A 188 5.16 5.87 10.95
CA LEU A 188 4.76 5.63 9.56
C LEU A 188 3.75 4.49 9.45
N PHE A 189 3.95 3.38 10.17
CA PHE A 189 3.00 2.28 10.22
C PHE A 189 1.64 2.66 10.82
N ILE A 190 1.63 3.45 11.90
CA ILE A 190 0.38 3.95 12.50
C ILE A 190 -0.34 4.88 11.51
N THR A 191 0.38 5.78 10.84
CA THR A 191 -0.20 6.66 9.83
C THR A 191 -0.72 5.88 8.62
N ALA A 192 -0.01 4.83 8.19
CA ALA A 192 -0.45 3.96 7.11
C ALA A 192 -1.76 3.26 7.46
N TRP A 193 -1.87 2.75 8.69
CA TRP A 193 -3.09 2.13 9.20
C TRP A 193 -4.26 3.13 9.23
N CYS A 194 -4.03 4.35 9.71
CA CYS A 194 -5.05 5.41 9.68
C CYS A 194 -5.51 5.73 8.25
N CYS A 195 -4.58 5.83 7.28
CA CYS A 195 -4.93 6.03 5.87
C CYS A 195 -5.79 4.89 5.32
N GLN A 196 -5.44 3.64 5.62
CA GLN A 196 -6.22 2.46 5.21
C GLN A 196 -7.60 2.43 5.87
N PHE A 197 -7.71 2.82 7.13
CA PHE A 197 -9.00 2.94 7.81
C PHE A 197 -9.91 3.95 7.12
N VAL A 198 -9.40 5.14 6.80
CA VAL A 198 -10.15 6.18 6.07
C VAL A 198 -10.52 5.72 4.66
N ALA A 199 -9.62 5.00 3.98
CA ALA A 199 -9.91 4.42 2.67
C ALA A 199 -11.08 3.43 2.75
N ASN A 200 -11.03 2.49 3.70
CA ASN A 200 -12.08 1.51 3.93
C ASN A 200 -13.41 2.17 4.33
N ALA A 201 -13.38 3.22 5.17
CA ALA A 201 -14.58 3.98 5.49
C ALA A 201 -15.18 4.66 4.25
N THR A 202 -14.34 5.24 3.38
CA THR A 202 -14.78 5.93 2.16
C THR A 202 -15.47 4.97 1.19
N ILE A 203 -14.91 3.78 0.95
CA ILE A 203 -15.52 2.80 0.03
C ILE A 203 -16.83 2.24 0.62
N VAL A 204 -16.89 1.99 1.93
CA VAL A 204 -18.11 1.55 2.62
C VAL A 204 -19.22 2.60 2.52
N VAL A 205 -18.90 3.87 2.76
CA VAL A 205 -19.87 4.99 2.62
C VAL A 205 -20.34 5.12 1.17
N THR A 206 -19.43 4.96 0.19
CA THR A 206 -19.78 5.01 -1.23
C THR A 206 -20.73 3.88 -1.61
N ILE A 207 -20.49 2.66 -1.14
CA ILE A 207 -21.38 1.51 -1.36
C ILE A 207 -22.73 1.73 -0.67
N ALA A 208 -22.73 2.20 0.58
CA ALA A 208 -23.95 2.46 1.35
C ALA A 208 -24.85 3.54 0.69
N LEU A 209 -24.25 4.62 0.20
CA LEU A 209 -24.99 5.67 -0.53
C LEU A 209 -25.42 5.21 -1.94
N GLY A 210 -24.65 4.34 -2.58
CA GLY A 210 -25.01 3.72 -3.86
C GLY A 210 -26.21 2.77 -3.76
N HIS A 211 -26.35 2.07 -2.63
CA HIS A 211 -27.53 1.25 -2.30
C HIS A 211 -28.71 2.04 -1.72
N ALA A 212 -28.54 3.34 -1.42
CA ALA A 212 -29.60 4.22 -0.89
C ALA A 212 -30.41 4.93 -2.00
N LYS A 213 -30.31 4.47 -3.25
CA LYS A 213 -31.11 4.89 -4.41
C LYS A 213 -31.99 3.74 -4.87
#